data_AF-A0A1R2CVE3-F1
#
_entry.id   AF-A0A1R2CVE3-F1
#
_cell.length_a   1.000
_cell.length_b   1.000
_cell.length_c   1.000
_cell.angle_alpha   90.00
_cell.angle_beta   90.00
_cell.angle_gamma   90.00
#
_symmetry.space_group_name_H-M   'P 1'
#
loop_
_entity.id
_entity.type
_entity.pdbx_description
1 polymer ?
#
loop_
_entity_poly.entity_id
_entity_poly.type
_entity_poly.pdbx_seq_one_letter_code
_entity_poly.pdbx_strand_id
1 'polypeptide(L)'
;MDDNFEGMVYIILDDNSEILYDDRKFINNYSDFLQYLQELTNANGTGTKLRYEMEDTRTAEIKGQNDFINALNSLTGQGMILRLIKPPAQQSSWRCSRCQLTNSPDLIVCRLCKYKRTIY
;
A
#
# COMPACT_ATOMS: atom_id res chain seq x y z
N MET A 1 -8.72 19.69 17.26
CA MET A 1 -8.27 18.31 17.05
C MET A 1 -9.01 17.49 18.09
N ASP A 2 -9.70 16.41 17.71
CA ASP A 2 -10.34 15.51 18.67
C ASP A 2 -9.25 14.77 19.46
N ASP A 3 -9.22 14.96 20.77
CA ASP A 3 -8.24 14.38 21.71
C ASP A 3 -8.29 12.84 21.77
N ASN A 4 -9.30 12.21 21.14
CA ASN A 4 -9.53 10.77 21.19
C ASN A 4 -8.46 9.91 20.47
N PHE A 5 -7.56 10.52 19.70
CA PHE A 5 -6.57 9.80 18.88
C PHE A 5 -5.13 10.23 19.16
N GLU A 6 -4.89 10.97 20.24
CA GLU A 6 -3.54 11.37 20.66
C GLU A 6 -2.71 10.13 21.01
N GLY A 7 -1.52 10.00 20.42
CA GLY A 7 -0.62 8.87 20.64
C GLY A 7 -0.95 7.60 19.83
N MET A 8 -2.01 7.60 19.02
CA MET A 8 -2.32 6.48 18.13
C MET A 8 -1.29 6.41 16.98
N VAL A 9 -1.05 5.20 16.47
CA VAL A 9 -0.14 4.96 15.33
C VAL A 9 -0.78 4.12 14.24
N TYR A 10 -0.26 4.26 13.02
CA TYR A 10 -0.48 3.30 11.94
C TYR A 10 0.67 2.30 11.90
N ILE A 11 0.33 1.02 11.92
CA ILE A 11 1.27 -0.05 11.57
C ILE A 11 0.85 -0.56 10.20
N ILE A 12 1.67 -0.29 9.19
CA ILE A 12 1.42 -0.79 7.84
C ILE A 12 2.31 -1.98 7.56
N LEU A 13 1.66 -3.10 7.31
CA LEU A 13 2.29 -4.36 6.99
C LEU A 13 2.22 -4.63 5.48
N ASP A 14 3.23 -5.29 4.94
CA ASP A 14 3.13 -5.93 3.62
C ASP A 14 2.44 -7.30 3.70
N ASP A 15 2.35 -8.00 2.55
CA ASP A 15 1.76 -9.33 2.47
C ASP A 15 2.54 -10.39 3.29
N ASN A 16 3.83 -10.17 3.58
CA ASN A 16 4.67 -11.03 4.42
C ASN A 16 4.61 -10.65 5.91
N SER A 17 3.78 -9.66 6.27
CA SER A 17 3.68 -9.10 7.62
C SER A 17 4.96 -8.40 8.09
N GLU A 18 5.78 -7.92 7.15
CA GLU A 18 6.88 -7.01 7.43
C GLU A 18 6.34 -5.58 7.60
N ILE A 19 6.82 -4.87 8.62
CA ILE A 19 6.44 -3.48 8.86
C ILE A 19 7.09 -2.59 7.80
N LEU A 20 6.26 -2.01 6.94
CA LEU A 20 6.69 -1.09 5.87
C LEU A 20 6.78 0.36 6.35
N TYR A 21 5.85 0.75 7.21
CA TYR A 21 5.78 2.09 7.78
C TYR A 21 5.46 1.99 9.27
N ASP A 22 6.32 2.60 10.07
CA ASP A 22 6.22 2.71 11.53
C ASP A 22 6.43 4.18 11.92
N ASP A 23 5.49 5.06 11.56
CA ASP A 23 5.60 6.45 12.01
C ASP A 23 4.27 7.23 12.16
N ARG A 24 3.96 7.50 13.43
CA ARG A 24 3.53 8.75 14.12
C ARG A 24 2.49 9.72 13.55
N LYS A 25 2.02 9.60 12.32
CA LYS A 25 0.94 10.47 11.81
C LYS A 25 -0.35 9.67 11.68
N PHE A 26 -0.98 9.41 12.82
CA PHE A 26 -2.33 8.89 12.82
C PHE A 26 -3.27 9.90 12.19
N ILE A 27 -3.83 9.52 11.05
CA ILE A 27 -4.76 10.34 10.28
C ILE A 27 -6.15 9.91 10.67
N ASN A 28 -6.89 10.78 11.36
CA ASN A 28 -8.27 10.52 11.78
C ASN A 28 -9.31 11.18 10.87
N ASN A 29 -8.88 11.86 9.80
CA ASN A 29 -9.78 12.48 8.84
C ASN A 29 -9.62 11.85 7.45
N TYR A 30 -10.74 11.73 6.75
CA TYR A 30 -10.77 10.99 5.49
C TYR A 30 -10.05 11.73 4.34
N SER A 31 -10.02 13.06 4.35
CA SER A 31 -9.37 13.86 3.31
C SER A 31 -7.86 13.63 3.29
N ASP A 32 -7.22 13.72 4.45
CA ASP A 32 -5.79 13.48 4.59
C ASP A 32 -5.46 12.00 4.37
N PHE A 33 -6.39 11.09 4.72
CA PHE A 33 -6.23 9.67 4.44
C PHE A 33 -6.21 9.39 2.93
N LEU A 34 -7.03 10.09 2.14
CA LEU A 34 -6.98 9.99 0.68
C LEU A 34 -5.64 10.47 0.11
N GLN A 35 -5.10 11.57 0.63
CA GLN A 35 -3.78 12.06 0.24
C GLN A 35 -2.71 11.00 0.56
N TYR A 36 -2.77 10.42 1.75
CA TYR A 36 -1.87 9.35 2.17
C TYR A 36 -1.96 8.11 1.26
N LEU A 37 -3.17 7.66 0.93
CA LEU A 37 -3.38 6.54 0.00
C LEU A 37 -2.86 6.86 -1.41
N GLN A 38 -2.96 8.12 -1.85
CA GLN A 38 -2.42 8.55 -3.13
C GLN A 38 -0.88 8.50 -3.13
N GLU A 39 -0.23 8.96 -2.05
CA GLU A 39 1.23 8.87 -1.90
C GLU A 39 1.70 7.41 -1.91
N LEU A 40 1.00 6.52 -1.20
CA LEU A 40 1.25 5.09 -1.23
C LEU A 40 1.06 4.50 -2.63
N THR A 41 0.02 4.91 -3.35
CA THR A 41 -0.25 4.47 -4.73
C THR A 41 0.84 4.94 -5.68
N ASN A 42 1.35 6.17 -5.53
CA ASN A 42 2.46 6.68 -6.33
C ASN A 42 3.75 5.90 -6.07
N ALA A 43 3.98 5.46 -4.82
CA ALA A 43 5.16 4.70 -4.45
C ALA A 43 5.09 3.21 -4.83
N ASN A 44 3.89 2.61 -4.83
CA ASN A 44 3.71 1.15 -4.97
C ASN A 44 2.97 0.71 -6.24
N GLY A 45 2.42 1.65 -7.02
CA GLY A 45 1.76 1.40 -8.30
C GLY A 45 0.24 1.51 -8.25
N THR A 46 -0.35 1.72 -9.43
CA THR A 46 -1.80 1.81 -9.63
C THR A 46 -2.48 0.49 -9.25
N GLY A 47 -3.46 0.56 -8.34
CA GLY A 47 -4.12 -0.61 -7.76
C GLY A 47 -3.64 -0.97 -6.35
N THR A 48 -2.77 -0.13 -5.75
CA THR A 48 -2.45 -0.20 -4.33
C THR A 48 -3.71 0.00 -3.49
N LYS A 49 -3.91 -0.85 -2.49
CA LYS A 49 -5.08 -0.85 -1.60
C LYS A 49 -4.64 -1.04 -0.17
N LEU A 50 -5.44 -0.51 0.76
CA LEU A 50 -5.28 -0.74 2.19
C LEU A 50 -6.44 -1.60 2.70
N ARG A 51 -6.11 -2.59 3.52
CA ARG A 51 -7.07 -3.37 4.28
C ARG A 51 -6.82 -3.22 5.78
N TYR A 52 -7.85 -3.09 6.60
CA TYR A 52 -7.72 -3.09 8.06
C TYR A 52 -8.11 -4.45 8.62
N GLU A 53 -7.52 -4.82 9.76
CA GLU A 53 -7.90 -6.02 10.51
C GLU A 53 -9.17 -5.75 11.34
N MET A 54 -10.09 -6.71 11.32
CA MET A 54 -11.31 -6.72 12.12
C MET A 54 -11.12 -7.64 13.33
N GLU A 55 -11.99 -7.52 14.35
CA GLU A 55 -11.91 -8.27 15.62
C GLU A 55 -11.81 -9.81 15.46
N ASP A 56 -12.30 -10.37 14.35
CA ASP A 56 -12.35 -11.81 14.10
C ASP A 56 -11.29 -12.29 13.11
N THR A 57 -10.13 -11.61 13.05
CA THR A 57 -8.99 -11.89 12.15
C THR A 57 -9.27 -11.72 10.65
N ARG A 58 -10.50 -11.33 10.28
CA ARG A 58 -10.81 -10.94 8.91
C ARG A 58 -10.19 -9.59 8.57
N THR A 59 -10.03 -9.33 7.28
CA THR A 59 -9.57 -8.04 6.79
C THR A 59 -10.59 -7.44 5.82
N ALA A 60 -10.80 -6.13 5.90
CA ALA A 60 -11.70 -5.40 5.00
C ALA A 60 -10.96 -4.27 4.28
N GLU A 61 -11.29 -4.05 3.00
CA GLU A 61 -10.68 -3.01 2.16
C GLU A 61 -11.29 -1.64 2.46
N ILE A 62 -10.45 -0.60 2.53
CA ILE A 62 -10.89 0.79 2.67
C ILE A 62 -11.13 1.36 1.28
N LYS A 63 -12.39 1.37 0.82
CA LYS A 63 -12.77 1.87 -0.53
C LYS A 63 -13.38 3.27 -0.48
N GLY A 64 -13.90 3.66 0.68
CA GLY A 64 -14.61 4.92 0.87
C GLY A 64 -14.59 5.42 2.30
N GLN A 65 -15.22 6.57 2.53
CA GLN A 65 -15.29 7.21 3.85
C GLN A 65 -15.94 6.32 4.92
N ASN A 66 -16.99 5.57 4.57
CA ASN A 66 -17.63 4.66 5.52
C ASN A 66 -16.69 3.53 5.95
N ASP A 67 -15.90 2.98 5.02
CA ASP A 67 -14.93 1.94 5.35
C ASP A 67 -13.80 2.49 6.22
N PHE A 68 -13.39 3.74 5.97
CA PHE A 68 -12.40 4.42 6.80
C PHE A 68 -12.92 4.65 8.22
N ILE A 69 -14.18 5.10 8.38
CA ILE A 69 -14.82 5.23 9.69
C ILE A 69 -14.91 3.86 10.39
N ASN A 70 -15.27 2.81 9.66
CA ASN A 70 -15.30 1.46 10.20
C ASN A 70 -13.91 0.98 10.63
N ALA A 71 -12.86 1.32 9.88
CA ALA A 71 -11.48 1.03 10.25
C ALA A 71 -11.10 1.74 11.57
N LEU A 72 -11.46 3.02 11.72
CA LEU A 72 -11.26 3.76 12.97
C LEU A 72 -12.06 3.15 14.14
N ASN A 73 -13.25 2.60 13.89
CA ASN A 73 -14.02 1.92 14.93
C ASN A 73 -13.47 0.53 15.30
N SER A 74 -12.61 -0.04 14.45
CA SER A 74 -11.96 -1.34 14.67
C SER A 74 -10.58 -1.24 15.33
N LEU A 75 -10.16 -0.04 15.73
CA LEU A 75 -8.88 0.19 16.41
C LEU A 75 -8.79 -0.69 17.66
N THR A 76 -7.67 -1.39 17.80
CA THR A 76 -7.39 -2.20 18.98
C THR A 76 -6.17 -1.63 19.71
N GLY A 77 -6.32 -1.33 21.00
CA GLY A 77 -5.24 -0.80 21.82
C GLY A 77 -4.75 0.59 21.36
N GLN A 78 -3.48 0.70 20.96
CA GLN A 78 -2.77 1.97 20.71
C GLN A 78 -2.60 2.32 19.21
N GLY A 79 -3.31 1.64 18.29
CA GLY A 79 -3.17 1.95 16.86
C GLY A 79 -4.08 1.17 15.93
N MET A 80 -3.91 1.43 14.63
CA MET A 80 -4.55 0.68 13.55
C MET A 80 -3.52 -0.17 12.82
N ILE A 81 -3.83 -1.46 12.66
CA ILE A 81 -3.06 -2.34 11.78
C ILE A 81 -3.70 -2.30 10.39
N LEU A 82 -2.89 -1.91 9.41
CA LEU A 82 -3.27 -1.87 8.01
C LEU A 82 -2.36 -2.80 7.21
N ARG A 83 -2.94 -3.53 6.27
CA ARG A 83 -2.24 -4.36 5.29
C ARG A 83 -2.24 -3.65 3.94
N LEU A 84 -1.04 -3.41 3.42
CA LEU A 84 -0.82 -2.85 2.10
C LEU A 84 -0.90 -3.96 1.07
N ILE A 85 -1.98 -3.98 0.31
CA ILE A 85 -2.13 -4.87 -0.84
C ILE A 85 -1.60 -4.12 -2.05
N LYS A 86 -0.44 -4.58 -2.52
CA LYS A 86 0.12 -4.08 -3.77
C LYS A 86 -0.63 -4.75 -4.94
N PRO A 87 -0.80 -4.07 -6.08
CA PRO A 87 -1.25 -4.77 -7.27
C PRO A 87 -0.27 -5.93 -7.50
N PRO A 88 -0.75 -7.12 -7.91
CA PRO A 88 0.17 -8.18 -8.33
C PRO A 88 1.09 -7.53 -9.35
N ALA A 89 2.40 -7.50 -9.06
CA ALA A 89 3.40 -6.93 -9.97
C ALA A 89 3.01 -7.44 -11.33
N GLN A 90 2.53 -6.56 -12.21
CA GLN A 90 1.82 -7.01 -13.41
C GLN A 90 2.72 -8.07 -14.00
N GLN A 91 2.23 -9.31 -14.08
CA GLN A 91 3.02 -10.41 -14.62
C GLN A 91 3.27 -10.21 -16.12
N SER A 92 3.11 -8.99 -16.64
CA SER A 92 3.70 -8.49 -17.86
C SER A 92 5.21 -8.39 -17.67
N SER A 93 5.84 -9.56 -17.65
CA SER A 93 7.21 -9.68 -18.10
C SER A 93 7.37 -8.84 -19.37
N TRP A 94 8.38 -7.96 -19.42
CA TRP A 94 8.54 -7.08 -20.58
C TRP A 94 9.54 -7.68 -21.54
N ARG A 95 9.20 -7.64 -22.82
CA ARG A 95 10.11 -8.06 -23.88
C ARG A 95 11.07 -6.94 -24.20
N CYS A 96 12.37 -7.20 -24.09
CA CYS A 96 13.38 -6.21 -24.42
C CYS A 96 13.31 -5.87 -25.91
N SER A 97 13.13 -4.58 -26.23
CA SER A 97 13.08 -4.11 -27.62
C SER A 97 14.36 -4.38 -28.40
N ARG A 98 15.52 -4.45 -27.73
CA ARG A 98 16.82 -4.72 -28.38
C ARG A 98 17.11 -6.20 -28.61
N CYS A 99 16.96 -7.02 -27.58
CA CYS A 99 17.41 -8.42 -27.63
C CYS A 99 16.26 -9.44 -27.58
N GLN A 100 15.01 -8.97 -27.55
CA GLN A 100 13.79 -9.79 -27.54
C GLN A 100 13.65 -10.74 -26.35
N LEU A 101 14.54 -10.65 -25.36
CA LEU A 101 14.48 -11.41 -24.12
C LEU A 101 13.30 -10.92 -23.26
N THR A 102 12.54 -11.86 -22.72
CA THR A 102 11.54 -11.60 -21.69
C THR A 102 12.22 -11.38 -20.35
N ASN A 103 12.02 -10.20 -19.75
CA ASN A 103 12.56 -9.83 -18.45
C ASN A 103 11.46 -9.81 -17.40
N SER A 104 11.82 -10.11 -16.16
CA SER A 104 10.92 -9.99 -15.02
C SER A 104 10.42 -8.55 -14.86
N PRO A 105 9.18 -8.36 -14.35
CA PRO A 105 8.53 -7.05 -14.29
C PRO A 105 9.23 -6.06 -13.34
N ASP A 106 9.96 -6.55 -12.34
CA ASP A 106 10.80 -5.81 -11.38
C ASP A 106 12.07 -5.22 -12.04
N LEU A 107 12.51 -5.76 -13.18
CA LEU A 107 13.72 -5.30 -13.85
C LEU A 107 13.43 -4.09 -14.75
N ILE A 108 14.00 -2.93 -14.41
CA ILE A 108 13.98 -1.74 -15.30
C ILE A 108 15.03 -1.86 -16.41
N VAL A 109 16.04 -2.71 -16.20
CA VAL A 109 17.19 -2.92 -17.09
C VAL A 109 17.19 -4.36 -17.58
N CYS A 110 17.34 -4.57 -18.89
CA CYS A 110 17.40 -5.91 -19.45
C CYS A 110 18.60 -6.68 -18.88
N ARG A 111 18.36 -7.90 -18.38
CA ARG A 111 19.42 -8.73 -17.80
C ARG A 111 20.53 -9.08 -18.79
N LEU A 112 20.20 -9.22 -20.08
CA LEU A 112 21.13 -9.59 -21.15
C LEU A 112 21.86 -8.38 -21.73
N CYS A 113 21.15 -7.44 -22.36
CA CYS A 113 21.77 -6.36 -23.13
C CYS A 113 21.88 -5.03 -22.38
N LYS A 114 21.52 -5.01 -21.09
CA LYS A 114 21.56 -3.82 -20.21
C LYS A 114 20.75 -2.61 -20.74
N TYR A 115 19.82 -2.84 -21.68
CA TYR A 115 18.89 -1.82 -22.17
C TYR A 115 17.90 -1.43 -21.08
N LYS A 116 17.74 -0.13 -20.82
CA LYS A 116 16.77 0.40 -19.87
C LYS A 116 15.44 0.66 -20.58
N ARG A 117 14.34 0.07 -20.11
CA ARG A 117 13.00 0.35 -20.65
C ARG A 117 12.55 1.74 -20.21
N THR A 118 11.89 2.48 -21.09
CA THR A 118 11.18 3.71 -20.74
C THR A 118 9.77 3.33 -20.29
N ILE A 119 9.38 3.74 -19.09
CA ILE A 119 8.00 3.62 -18.59
C ILE A 119 7.40 5.01 -18.78
N TYR A 120 6.38 5.13 -19.64
CA TYR A 120 5.64 6.38 -19.89
C TYR A 120 4.39 6.42 -19.01
#